data_AF-A0A9E3IKN8-F1
#
_entry.id   AF-A0A9E3IKN8-F1
#
_cell.length_a   1.000
_cell.length_b   1.000
_cell.length_c   1.000
_cell.angle_alpha   90.00
_cell.angle_beta   90.00
_cell.angle_gamma   90.00
#
_symmetry.space_group_name_H-M   'P 1'
#
loop_
_entity.id
_entity.type
_entity.pdbx_description
1 polymer ?
#
loop_
_entity_poly.entity_id
_entity_poly.type
_entity_poly.pdbx_seq_one_letter_code
_entity_poly.pdbx_strand_id
1 'polypeptide(L)'
;MKRLTLTALLALAVVPLTQAASRHDLNVWMRAIDARTVTVQKHLAAGRTDAAIADAQALQKLYADMAVYFERDYPAADAVGFSRDGEKLAASIPGHVAQGDTAAAAQAARAISLACNDCHDPYKPLP
;
A
#
# COMPACT_ATOMS: atom_id res chain seq x y z
N MET A 1 49.07 -22.71 -37.38
CA MET A 1 48.88 -21.33 -36.92
C MET A 1 47.39 -21.09 -36.71
N LYS A 2 47.05 -20.55 -35.54
CA LYS A 2 45.71 -20.31 -34.99
C LYS A 2 44.77 -19.57 -35.95
N ARG A 3 43.51 -19.98 -36.05
CA ARG A 3 42.39 -19.06 -36.30
C ARG A 3 41.31 -19.31 -35.25
N LEU A 4 41.30 -18.40 -34.28
CA LEU A 4 40.37 -18.34 -33.16
C LEU A 4 38.93 -18.15 -33.66
N THR A 5 38.06 -18.99 -33.10
CA THR A 5 36.70 -18.74 -32.63
C THR A 5 36.17 -17.30 -32.71
N LEU A 6 34.99 -17.12 -33.30
CA LEU A 6 34.12 -15.97 -33.03
C LEU A 6 32.67 -16.45 -32.82
N THR A 7 32.39 -17.01 -31.64
CA THR A 7 31.02 -17.23 -31.17
C THR A 7 30.59 -15.96 -30.46
N ALA A 8 29.92 -15.05 -31.17
CA ALA A 8 29.32 -13.86 -30.57
C ALA A 8 28.08 -14.26 -29.77
N LEU A 9 28.25 -14.41 -28.45
CA LEU A 9 27.16 -14.63 -27.51
C LEU A 9 26.44 -13.28 -27.29
N LEU A 10 25.29 -13.10 -27.91
CA LEU A 10 24.41 -11.96 -27.71
C LEU A 10 23.71 -12.14 -26.34
N ALA A 11 24.36 -11.68 -25.27
CA ALA A 11 23.74 -11.62 -23.95
C ALA A 11 22.69 -10.50 -23.93
N LEU A 12 21.43 -10.83 -24.22
CA LEU A 12 20.30 -9.97 -23.87
C LEU A 12 20.25 -9.87 -22.35
N ALA A 13 20.74 -8.76 -21.80
CA ALA A 13 20.45 -8.38 -20.43
C ALA A 13 18.94 -8.16 -20.33
N VAL A 14 18.22 -9.10 -19.72
CA VAL A 14 16.84 -8.91 -19.27
C VAL A 14 16.91 -7.97 -18.08
N VAL A 15 16.95 -6.67 -18.34
CA VAL A 15 16.77 -5.67 -17.29
C VAL A 15 15.29 -5.71 -16.90
N PRO A 16 14.93 -5.99 -15.64
CA PRO A 16 13.54 -5.89 -15.23
C PRO A 16 13.08 -4.45 -15.45
N LEU A 17 12.07 -4.26 -16.28
CA LEU A 17 11.38 -2.99 -16.46
C LEU A 17 10.72 -2.63 -15.12
N THR A 18 11.43 -1.89 -14.27
CA THR A 18 10.84 -1.27 -13.09
C THR A 18 9.92 -0.16 -13.57
N GLN A 19 8.63 -0.44 -13.66
CA GLN A 19 7.63 0.59 -13.93
C GLN A 19 7.62 1.56 -12.73
N ALA A 20 7.94 2.83 -12.98
CA ALA A 20 7.74 3.89 -12.00
C ALA A 20 6.24 4.03 -11.76
N ALA A 21 5.82 4.11 -10.50
CA ALA A 21 4.43 4.38 -10.19
C ALA A 21 4.13 5.84 -10.56
N SER A 22 2.91 6.08 -11.04
CA SER A 22 2.47 7.37 -11.54
C SER A 22 1.53 8.07 -10.56
N ARG A 23 1.28 9.37 -10.77
CA ARG A 23 0.21 10.10 -10.07
C ARG A 23 -1.18 9.48 -10.29
N HIS A 24 -1.38 8.76 -11.39
CA HIS A 24 -2.64 8.04 -11.62
C HIS A 24 -2.77 6.86 -10.64
N ASP A 25 -1.69 6.11 -10.42
CA ASP A 25 -1.67 5.00 -9.46
C ASP A 25 -1.96 5.50 -8.05
N LEU A 26 -1.35 6.62 -7.64
CA LEU A 26 -1.64 7.27 -6.36
C LEU A 26 -3.15 7.55 -6.18
N ASN A 27 -3.80 8.12 -7.21
CA ASN A 27 -5.25 8.39 -7.17
C ASN A 27 -6.09 7.12 -7.06
N VAL A 28 -5.70 6.04 -7.74
CA VAL A 28 -6.36 4.74 -7.66
C VAL A 28 -6.19 4.15 -6.26
N TRP A 29 -4.99 4.22 -5.70
CA TRP A 29 -4.70 3.72 -4.36
C TRP A 29 -5.47 4.47 -3.28
N MET A 30 -5.52 5.79 -3.33
CA MET A 30 -6.28 6.58 -2.34
C MET A 30 -7.77 6.22 -2.33
N ARG A 31 -8.40 6.04 -3.50
CA ARG A 31 -9.80 5.57 -3.57
C ARG A 31 -9.97 4.15 -3.04
N ALA A 32 -9.01 3.27 -3.34
CA ALA A 32 -9.04 1.90 -2.84
C ALA A 32 -8.85 1.84 -1.31
N ILE A 33 -8.00 2.70 -0.75
CA ILE A 33 -7.77 2.84 0.69
C ILE A 33 -9.07 3.30 1.38
N ASP A 34 -9.73 4.35 0.87
CA ASP A 34 -11.00 4.83 1.42
C ASP A 34 -12.07 3.72 1.43
N ALA A 35 -12.29 3.10 0.26
CA ALA A 35 -13.28 2.04 0.12
C ALA A 35 -13.01 0.85 1.06
N ARG A 36 -11.75 0.40 1.14
CA ARG A 36 -11.37 -0.75 1.97
C ARG A 36 -11.43 -0.44 3.46
N THR A 37 -11.12 0.78 3.86
CA THR A 37 -11.23 1.18 5.27
C THR A 37 -12.69 1.12 5.73
N VAL A 38 -13.63 1.50 4.86
CA VAL A 38 -15.07 1.36 5.11
C VAL A 38 -15.48 -0.11 5.15
N THR A 39 -15.00 -0.96 4.23
CA THR A 39 -15.40 -2.37 4.20
C THR A 39 -14.83 -3.15 5.39
N VAL A 40 -13.60 -2.90 5.85
CA VAL A 40 -13.07 -3.48 7.10
C VAL A 40 -14.03 -3.24 8.26
N GLN A 41 -14.44 -1.98 8.48
CA GLN A 41 -15.37 -1.65 9.56
C GLN A 41 -16.71 -2.38 9.42
N LYS A 42 -17.26 -2.44 8.20
CA LYS A 42 -18.50 -3.19 7.90
C LYS A 42 -18.35 -4.70 8.08
N HIS A 43 -17.18 -5.26 7.78
CA HIS A 43 -16.90 -6.67 7.96
C HIS A 43 -16.80 -7.02 9.45
N LEU A 44 -16.06 -6.23 10.22
CA LEU A 44 -15.96 -6.37 11.68
C LEU A 44 -17.33 -6.27 12.36
N ALA A 45 -18.13 -5.26 12.02
CA ALA A 45 -19.48 -5.08 12.58
C ALA A 45 -20.44 -6.24 12.24
N ALA A 46 -20.21 -6.92 11.11
CA ALA A 46 -21.00 -8.06 10.67
C ALA A 46 -20.41 -9.42 11.12
N GLY A 47 -19.36 -9.43 11.95
CA GLY A 47 -18.67 -10.66 12.36
C GLY A 47 -17.97 -11.41 11.23
N ARG A 48 -17.74 -10.77 10.07
CA ARG A 48 -17.07 -11.36 8.90
C ARG A 48 -15.56 -11.20 9.01
N THR A 49 -14.95 -11.91 9.96
CA THR A 49 -13.53 -11.77 10.34
C THR A 49 -12.57 -12.00 9.17
N ASP A 50 -12.80 -13.04 8.36
CA ASP A 50 -11.89 -13.38 7.25
C ASP A 50 -11.89 -12.29 6.17
N ALA A 51 -13.06 -11.72 5.88
CA ALA A 51 -13.18 -10.61 4.95
C ALA A 51 -12.53 -9.33 5.51
N ALA A 52 -12.67 -9.07 6.81
CA ALA A 52 -11.98 -7.95 7.47
C ALA A 52 -10.45 -8.09 7.39
N ILE A 53 -9.92 -9.30 7.60
CA ILE A 53 -8.50 -9.60 7.48
C ILE A 53 -8.02 -9.40 6.04
N ALA A 54 -8.76 -9.92 5.05
CA ALA A 54 -8.39 -9.80 3.64
C ALA A 54 -8.32 -8.33 3.19
N ASP A 55 -9.29 -7.51 3.59
CA ASP A 55 -9.27 -6.08 3.28
C ASP A 55 -8.17 -5.33 4.03
N ALA A 56 -7.87 -5.70 5.28
CA ALA A 56 -6.77 -5.12 6.04
C ALA A 56 -5.40 -5.42 5.40
N GLN A 57 -5.18 -6.64 4.91
CA GLN A 57 -3.96 -7.00 4.19
C GLN A 57 -3.83 -6.23 2.88
N ALA A 58 -4.93 -6.01 2.17
CA ALA A 58 -4.92 -5.19 0.98
C ALA A 58 -4.64 -3.71 1.28
N LEU A 59 -5.17 -3.17 2.39
CA LEU A 59 -4.82 -1.83 2.88
C LEU A 59 -3.32 -1.73 3.17
N GLN A 60 -2.76 -2.70 3.89
CA GLN A 60 -1.34 -2.75 4.20
C GLN A 60 -0.50 -2.67 2.92
N LYS A 61 -0.86 -3.46 1.89
CA LYS A 61 -0.15 -3.44 0.61
C LYS A 61 -0.24 -2.07 -0.07
N LEU A 62 -1.42 -1.46 -0.12
CA LEU A 62 -1.62 -0.14 -0.75
C LEU A 62 -0.77 0.93 -0.07
N TYR A 63 -0.70 0.92 1.26
CA TYR A 63 0.16 1.82 2.03
C TYR A 63 1.65 1.58 1.78
N ALA A 64 2.07 0.31 1.67
CA ALA A 64 3.46 -0.01 1.31
C ALA A 64 3.82 0.47 -0.11
N ASP A 65 2.93 0.28 -1.09
CA ASP A 65 3.11 0.77 -2.46
C ASP A 65 3.21 2.32 -2.48
N MET A 66 2.38 2.99 -1.68
CA MET A 66 2.37 4.45 -1.55
C MET A 66 3.64 4.98 -0.88
N ALA A 67 4.17 4.30 0.13
CA ALA A 67 5.44 4.65 0.75
C ALA A 67 6.59 4.57 -0.25
N VAL A 68 6.66 3.50 -1.05
CA VAL A 68 7.69 3.35 -2.11
C VAL A 68 7.57 4.45 -3.16
N TYR A 69 6.35 4.81 -3.55
CA TYR A 69 6.12 5.92 -4.47
C TYR A 69 6.66 7.24 -3.91
N PHE A 70 6.36 7.57 -2.65
CA PHE A 70 6.87 8.80 -2.02
C PHE A 70 8.36 8.75 -1.64
N GLU A 71 8.97 7.57 -1.60
CA GLU A 71 10.42 7.42 -1.44
C GLU A 71 11.17 7.66 -2.76
N ARG A 72 10.63 7.14 -3.88
CA ARG A 72 11.36 7.04 -5.15
C ARG A 72 10.83 7.94 -6.26
N ASP A 73 9.53 7.91 -6.47
CA ASP A 73 8.89 8.44 -7.69
C ASP A 73 8.35 9.87 -7.47
N TYR A 74 8.00 10.22 -6.22
CA TYR A 74 7.64 11.57 -5.80
C TYR A 74 8.19 11.87 -4.38
N PRO A 75 9.48 12.18 -4.23
CA PRO A 75 10.13 12.33 -2.91
C PRO A 75 9.41 13.32 -1.97
N ALA A 76 8.79 12.80 -0.91
CA ALA A 76 8.11 13.57 0.14
C ALA A 76 8.18 12.82 1.48
N ALA A 77 9.09 13.21 2.36
CA ALA A 77 9.45 12.45 3.56
C ALA A 77 8.30 12.30 4.58
N ASP A 78 7.48 13.34 4.73
CA ASP A 78 6.25 13.32 5.51
C ASP A 78 5.23 12.34 4.93
N ALA A 79 5.03 12.33 3.61
CA ALA A 79 4.14 11.40 2.94
C ALA A 79 4.61 9.93 3.06
N VAL A 80 5.92 9.69 3.06
CA VAL A 80 6.50 8.38 3.43
C VAL A 80 6.09 8.04 4.87
N GLY A 81 6.26 8.96 5.81
CA GLY A 81 5.85 8.78 7.22
C GLY A 81 4.38 8.39 7.36
N PHE A 82 3.48 9.17 6.77
CA PHE A 82 2.04 8.90 6.78
C PHE A 82 1.71 7.54 6.14
N SER A 83 2.37 7.21 5.04
CA SER A 83 2.18 5.92 4.37
C SER A 83 2.59 4.74 5.26
N ARG A 84 3.73 4.86 5.96
CA ARG A 84 4.20 3.82 6.90
C ARG A 84 3.32 3.69 8.13
N ASP A 85 2.74 4.78 8.61
CA ASP A 85 1.82 4.71 9.76
C ASP A 85 0.49 4.06 9.38
N GLY A 86 -0.05 4.37 8.19
CA GLY A 86 -1.18 3.64 7.61
C GLY A 86 -0.89 2.15 7.42
N GLU A 87 0.30 1.79 6.93
CA GLU A 87 0.76 0.40 6.79
C GLU A 87 0.74 -0.34 8.13
N LYS A 88 1.29 0.25 9.20
CA LYS A 88 1.31 -0.34 10.55
C LYS A 88 -0.08 -0.53 11.12
N LEU A 89 -0.96 0.47 10.98
CA LEU A 89 -2.35 0.38 11.42
C LEU A 89 -3.09 -0.74 10.68
N ALA A 90 -2.90 -0.87 9.37
CA ALA A 90 -3.50 -1.94 8.59
C ALA A 90 -2.97 -3.32 9.01
N ALA A 91 -1.67 -3.43 9.24
CA ALA A 91 -1.01 -4.67 9.67
C ALA A 91 -1.41 -5.14 11.08
N SER A 92 -1.87 -4.24 11.96
CA SER A 92 -2.31 -4.62 13.32
C SER A 92 -3.70 -5.26 13.35
N ILE A 93 -4.56 -4.96 12.37
CA ILE A 93 -5.96 -5.41 12.32
C ILE A 93 -6.08 -6.94 12.39
N PRO A 94 -5.36 -7.75 11.59
CA PRO A 94 -5.44 -9.21 11.70
C PRO A 94 -5.05 -9.74 13.08
N GLY A 95 -4.06 -9.12 13.73
CA GLY A 95 -3.63 -9.47 15.09
C GLY A 95 -4.73 -9.22 16.12
N HIS A 96 -5.43 -8.09 16.03
CA HIS A 96 -6.57 -7.79 16.89
C HIS A 96 -7.74 -8.76 16.66
N VAL A 97 -8.06 -9.05 15.38
CA VAL A 97 -9.11 -10.01 15.02
C VAL A 97 -8.79 -11.42 15.57
N ALA A 98 -7.55 -11.88 15.44
CA ALA A 98 -7.12 -13.20 15.94
C ALA A 98 -7.25 -13.34 17.47
N GLN A 99 -7.13 -12.24 18.20
CA GLN A 99 -7.29 -12.18 19.65
C GLN A 99 -8.75 -12.02 20.09
N GLY A 100 -9.70 -11.92 19.15
CA GLY A 100 -11.10 -11.61 19.43
C GLY A 100 -11.35 -10.14 19.81
N ASP A 101 -10.34 -9.28 19.68
CA ASP A 101 -10.42 -7.85 19.99
C ASP A 101 -10.91 -7.06 18.78
N THR A 102 -12.18 -7.27 18.41
CA THR A 102 -12.79 -6.58 17.27
C THR A 102 -12.93 -5.07 17.50
N ALA A 103 -12.92 -4.62 18.75
CA ALA A 103 -12.96 -3.20 19.11
C ALA A 103 -11.64 -2.51 18.74
N ALA A 104 -10.49 -3.09 19.11
CA ALA A 104 -9.19 -2.57 18.69
C ALA A 104 -8.99 -2.64 17.18
N ALA A 105 -9.45 -3.73 16.53
CA ALA A 105 -9.45 -3.84 15.08
C ALA A 105 -10.24 -2.70 14.40
N ALA A 106 -11.44 -2.39 14.92
CA ALA A 106 -12.26 -1.30 14.40
C ALA A 106 -11.63 0.07 14.67
N GLN A 107 -10.97 0.24 15.82
CA GLN A 107 -10.26 1.48 16.16
C GLN A 107 -9.07 1.71 15.23
N ALA A 108 -8.30 0.68 14.89
CA ALA A 108 -7.21 0.78 13.92
C ALA A 108 -7.73 1.19 12.53
N ALA A 109 -8.82 0.58 12.05
CA ALA A 109 -9.46 0.97 10.80
C ALA A 109 -10.00 2.42 10.85
N ARG A 110 -10.55 2.86 11.97
CA ARG A 110 -11.01 4.25 12.13
C ARG A 110 -9.85 5.25 12.14
N ALA A 111 -8.72 4.90 12.75
CA ALA A 111 -7.52 5.74 12.74
C ALA A 111 -7.02 5.98 11.31
N ILE A 112 -7.08 4.97 10.44
CA ILE A 112 -6.78 5.11 9.01
C ILE A 112 -7.69 6.16 8.35
N SER A 113 -9.01 6.09 8.59
CA SER A 113 -9.96 7.09 8.04
C SER A 113 -9.67 8.52 8.49
N LEU A 114 -9.25 8.70 9.75
CA LEU A 114 -8.96 10.03 10.30
C LEU A 114 -7.66 10.61 9.73
N ALA A 115 -6.67 9.76 9.47
CA ALA A 115 -5.38 10.14 8.91
C ALA A 115 -5.42 10.51 7.41
N CYS A 116 -6.57 10.33 6.74
CA CYS A 116 -6.70 10.71 5.32
C CYS A 116 -6.40 12.19 5.08
N ASN A 117 -6.75 13.07 6.02
CA ASN A 117 -6.51 14.51 5.88
C ASN A 117 -5.03 14.88 5.98
N ASP A 118 -4.26 14.12 6.76
CA ASP A 118 -2.82 14.35 6.93
C ASP A 118 -2.06 14.25 5.58
N CYS A 119 -2.59 13.44 4.66
CA CYS A 119 -2.03 13.26 3.33
C CYS A 119 -2.78 14.07 2.25
N HIS A 120 -4.10 14.29 2.41
CA HIS A 120 -4.89 14.96 1.37
C HIS A 120 -4.63 16.45 1.23
N ASP A 121 -4.43 17.19 2.32
CA ASP A 121 -4.21 18.64 2.25
C ASP A 121 -2.97 19.02 1.40
N PRO A 122 -1.82 18.32 1.53
CA PRO A 122 -0.64 18.60 0.71
C PRO A 122 -0.56 17.80 -0.61
N TYR A 123 -1.09 16.58 -0.68
CA TYR A 123 -0.77 15.65 -1.79
C TYR A 123 -1.95 15.19 -2.63
N LYS A 124 -3.20 15.53 -2.26
CA LYS A 124 -4.35 15.19 -3.09
C LYS A 124 -4.26 15.97 -4.40
N PRO A 125 -4.23 15.30 -5.56
CA PRO A 125 -4.32 15.98 -6.83
C PRO A 125 -5.65 16.75 -6.87
N LEU A 126 -5.58 18.07 -7.08
CA LEU A 126 -6.76 18.88 -7.35
C LEU A 126 -7.50 18.30 -8.57
N PRO A 127 -8.84 18.39 -8.62
CA PRO A 127 -9.63 17.93 -9.77
C PRO A 127 -9.21 18.62 -11.07
#